data_AF-X0SYM4-F1
#
_entry.id   AF-X0SYM4-F1
#
_cell.length_a   1.000
_cell.length_b   1.000
_cell.length_c   1.000
_cell.angle_alpha   90.00
_cell.angle_beta   90.00
_cell.angle_gamma   90.00
#
_symmetry.space_group_name_H-M   'P 1'
#
loop_
_entity.id
_entity.type
_entity.pdbx_description
1 polymer ?
#
loop_
_entity_poly.entity_id
_entity_poly.type
_entity_poly.pdbx_seq_one_letter_code
_entity_poly.pdbx_strand_id
1 'polypeptide(L)'
;LISKYPLLKEVFPENILDGMKGMDKKTRDSFSKDWKENLSNNVKHHLPEAGWANDCGLLDFGRNKALLFIGSGPSLKRNEDVLKDIVLEDGMRRIEDQAFIFAAPNHQIKPCLEKGITPHFALIVDSSPHLKDQMDVGEDGKHVILIASLTTHPDVIATWPGPVKFILQKNEMIHGFYEEVSGEKVDKNRCVVEGGNITNFSFTLALGFFRCPVWMCVGVDYGAPAMDNIKDRRAGHYADGNYETNKKSKRDEAAHKLAWPGIKFINSPLILPGH
;
A
#
# COMPACT_ATOMS: atom_id res chain seq x y z
N LEU A 1 -15.25 12.34 3.47
CA LEU A 1 -15.55 11.00 2.92
C LEU A 1 -16.95 10.59 3.35
N ILE A 2 -17.21 10.48 4.67
CA ILE A 2 -18.54 10.19 5.25
C ILE A 2 -19.64 11.16 4.76
N SER A 3 -19.36 12.47 4.70
CA SER A 3 -20.33 13.46 4.17
C SER A 3 -20.68 13.30 2.69
N LYS A 4 -19.83 12.62 1.90
CA LYS A 4 -20.07 12.33 0.48
C LYS A 4 -20.68 10.94 0.25
N TYR A 5 -20.62 10.06 1.24
CA TYR A 5 -21.11 8.68 1.16
C TYR A 5 -21.80 8.32 2.49
N PRO A 6 -23.08 8.69 2.67
CA PRO A 6 -23.79 8.56 3.95
C PRO A 6 -23.81 7.14 4.51
N LEU A 7 -23.85 6.13 3.63
CA LEU A 7 -23.82 4.71 3.99
C LEU A 7 -22.52 4.29 4.71
N LEU A 8 -21.41 5.00 4.50
CA LEU A 8 -20.16 4.73 5.22
C LEU A 8 -20.23 5.17 6.69
N LYS A 9 -21.20 6.00 7.08
CA LYS A 9 -21.37 6.46 8.47
C LYS A 9 -21.76 5.33 9.43
N GLU A 10 -22.46 4.32 8.93
CA GLU A 10 -22.90 3.16 9.70
C GLU A 10 -21.80 2.12 9.85
N VAL A 11 -20.84 2.10 8.93
CA VAL A 11 -19.75 1.11 8.87
C VAL A 11 -18.47 1.63 9.54
N PHE A 12 -18.17 2.92 9.38
CA PHE A 12 -16.98 3.56 9.95
C PHE A 12 -17.42 4.63 10.96
N PRO A 13 -17.29 4.38 12.28
CA PRO A 13 -17.54 5.42 13.27
C PRO A 13 -16.61 6.61 13.01
N GLU A 14 -17.13 7.84 13.16
CA GLU A 14 -16.43 9.08 12.77
C GLU A 14 -15.04 9.22 13.42
N ASN A 15 -14.86 8.60 14.59
CA ASN A 15 -13.62 8.56 15.36
C ASN A 15 -12.52 7.63 14.79
N ILE A 16 -12.83 6.68 13.89
CA ILE A 16 -11.78 5.86 13.24
C ILE A 16 -10.91 6.74 12.35
N LEU A 17 -11.52 7.72 11.66
CA LEU A 17 -10.77 8.70 10.87
C LEU A 17 -9.93 9.62 11.76
N ASP A 18 -10.35 9.86 13.00
CA ASP A 18 -9.55 10.60 13.98
C ASP A 18 -8.39 9.76 14.52
N GLY A 19 -8.56 8.45 14.68
CA GLY A 19 -7.49 7.50 14.99
C GLY A 19 -6.41 7.44 13.90
N MET A 20 -6.78 7.64 12.63
CA MET A 20 -5.83 7.74 11.52
C MET A 20 -5.06 9.08 11.49
N LYS A 21 -5.48 10.11 12.25
CA LYS A 21 -4.81 11.42 12.29
C LYS A 21 -3.59 11.46 13.21
N GLY A 22 -3.33 10.40 13.98
CA GLY A 22 -2.21 10.33 14.90
C GLY A 22 -1.04 9.54 14.33
N MET A 23 -0.06 10.22 13.73
CA MET A 23 1.28 9.63 13.63
C MET A 23 1.93 9.70 15.01
N ASP A 24 2.52 8.61 15.51
CA ASP A 24 3.24 8.64 16.79
C ASP A 24 4.30 9.76 16.73
N LYS A 25 4.35 10.59 17.78
CA LYS A 25 5.32 11.67 17.93
C LYS A 25 6.74 11.17 17.69
N LYS A 26 7.05 9.93 18.10
CA LYS A 26 8.35 9.29 17.85
C LYS A 26 8.66 9.11 16.36
N THR A 27 7.74 8.52 15.58
CA THR A 27 7.92 8.33 14.14
C THR A 27 8.11 9.68 13.43
N ARG A 28 7.30 10.66 13.80
CA ARG A 28 7.37 12.01 13.26
C ARG A 28 8.71 12.69 13.56
N ASP A 29 9.17 12.63 14.81
CA ASP A 29 10.40 13.29 15.23
C ASP A 29 11.64 12.59 14.63
N SER A 30 11.60 11.26 14.45
CA SER A 30 12.71 10.49 13.87
C SER A 30 12.86 10.62 12.35
N PHE A 31 11.76 10.67 11.59
CA PHE A 31 11.81 10.64 10.12
C PHE A 31 11.58 12.00 9.44
N SER A 32 11.22 13.05 10.19
CA SER A 32 10.95 14.38 9.62
C SER A 32 12.08 14.94 8.76
N LYS A 33 13.34 14.71 9.16
CA LYS A 33 14.51 15.14 8.39
C LYS A 33 14.60 14.41 7.05
N ASP A 34 14.53 13.09 7.07
CA ASP A 34 14.60 12.24 5.87
C ASP A 34 13.45 12.55 4.91
N TRP A 35 12.24 12.74 5.43
CA TRP A 35 11.09 13.14 4.62
C TRP A 35 11.27 14.48 3.94
N LYS A 36 11.79 15.48 4.67
CA LYS A 36 12.02 16.81 4.11
C LYS A 36 13.14 16.78 3.06
N GLU A 37 14.19 16.01 3.28
CA GLU A 37 15.29 15.84 2.32
C GLU A 37 14.83 15.12 1.05
N ASN A 38 14.15 13.98 1.20
CA ASN A 38 13.56 13.24 0.07
C ASN A 38 12.56 14.11 -0.70
N LEU A 39 11.68 14.82 0.00
CA LEU A 39 10.71 15.73 -0.62
C LEU A 39 11.42 16.84 -1.39
N SER A 40 12.44 17.48 -0.81
CA SER A 40 13.23 18.50 -1.49
C SER A 40 13.86 17.98 -2.77
N ASN A 41 14.47 16.78 -2.71
CA ASN A 41 15.08 16.17 -3.89
C ASN A 41 14.05 15.82 -4.95
N ASN A 42 12.93 15.21 -4.56
CA ASN A 42 11.88 14.84 -5.50
C ASN A 42 11.24 16.07 -6.14
N VAL A 43 10.92 17.13 -5.39
CA VAL A 43 10.37 18.39 -5.94
C VAL A 43 11.32 18.99 -6.98
N LYS A 44 12.62 19.00 -6.71
CA LYS A 44 13.62 19.63 -7.58
C LYS A 44 13.96 18.80 -8.82
N HIS A 45 14.04 17.47 -8.67
CA HIS A 45 14.68 16.61 -9.67
C HIS A 45 13.74 15.62 -10.34
N HIS A 46 12.68 15.16 -9.66
CA HIS A 46 11.84 14.08 -10.18
C HIS A 46 10.43 14.56 -10.53
N LEU A 47 9.84 15.43 -9.72
CA LEU A 47 8.48 15.93 -9.91
C LEU A 47 8.28 16.65 -11.25
N PRO A 48 9.21 17.45 -11.78
CA PRO A 48 9.00 18.13 -13.07
C PRO A 48 8.81 17.16 -14.25
N GLU A 49 9.47 16.00 -14.22
CA GLU A 49 9.39 14.98 -15.27
C GLU A 49 8.24 13.99 -14.99
N ALA A 50 8.17 13.48 -13.76
CA ALA A 50 7.15 12.51 -13.36
C ALA A 50 5.75 13.14 -13.37
N GLY A 51 5.62 14.39 -12.90
CA GLY A 51 4.36 15.08 -12.74
C GLY A 51 3.47 14.48 -11.64
N TRP A 52 2.33 15.13 -11.44
CA TRP A 52 1.34 14.71 -10.46
C TRP A 52 0.37 13.68 -11.03
N ALA A 53 -0.10 12.77 -10.18
CA ALA A 53 -1.10 11.77 -10.56
C ALA A 53 -2.41 12.41 -11.05
N ASN A 54 -2.88 13.48 -10.39
CA ASN A 54 -4.14 14.16 -10.74
C ASN A 54 -4.04 14.86 -12.11
N ASP A 55 -2.89 15.49 -12.40
CA ASP A 55 -2.65 16.25 -13.62
C ASP A 55 -2.57 15.31 -14.85
N CYS A 56 -2.41 14.01 -14.63
CA CYS A 56 -2.38 12.97 -15.66
C CYS A 56 -3.72 12.22 -15.83
N GLY A 57 -4.82 12.78 -15.29
CA GLY A 57 -6.15 12.18 -15.43
C GLY A 57 -6.41 10.97 -14.55
N LEU A 58 -5.55 10.69 -13.55
CA LEU A 58 -5.81 9.62 -12.59
C LEU A 58 -6.86 10.01 -11.56
N LEU A 59 -7.10 11.31 -11.34
CA LEU A 59 -8.24 11.76 -10.54
C LEU A 59 -9.53 11.30 -11.22
N ASP A 60 -10.38 10.61 -10.49
CA ASP A 60 -11.67 10.07 -10.98
C ASP A 60 -11.57 8.97 -12.06
N PHE A 61 -10.37 8.46 -12.35
CA PHE A 61 -10.12 7.40 -13.36
C PHE A 61 -10.92 6.10 -13.12
N GLY A 62 -11.26 5.81 -11.86
CA GLY A 62 -11.91 4.58 -11.44
C GLY A 62 -13.44 4.62 -11.36
N ARG A 63 -14.13 5.69 -11.80
CA ARG A 63 -15.58 5.87 -11.57
C ARG A 63 -16.50 4.68 -11.91
N ASN A 64 -16.10 3.83 -12.85
CA ASN A 64 -16.86 2.62 -13.23
C ASN A 64 -16.02 1.33 -13.10
N LYS A 65 -14.98 1.35 -12.26
CA LYS A 65 -14.01 0.27 -12.10
C LYS A 65 -13.85 -0.11 -10.64
N ALA A 66 -13.64 -1.38 -10.35
CA ALA A 66 -13.25 -1.80 -9.02
C ALA A 66 -11.73 -1.75 -8.88
N LEU A 67 -11.20 -1.22 -7.77
CA LEU A 67 -9.78 -1.41 -7.46
C LEU A 67 -9.58 -2.74 -6.72
N LEU A 68 -8.70 -3.60 -7.22
CA LEU A 68 -8.26 -4.82 -6.58
C LEU A 68 -6.82 -4.64 -6.10
N PHE A 69 -6.66 -4.51 -4.79
CA PHE A 69 -5.36 -4.42 -4.14
C PHE A 69 -4.78 -5.82 -3.86
N ILE A 70 -3.58 -6.08 -4.34
CA ILE A 70 -2.88 -7.35 -4.21
C ILE A 70 -1.83 -7.21 -3.10
N GLY A 71 -2.14 -7.66 -1.89
CA GLY A 71 -1.20 -7.72 -0.77
C GLY A 71 -0.36 -8.99 -0.77
N SER A 72 0.56 -9.10 0.19
CA SER A 72 1.50 -10.24 0.33
C SER A 72 1.11 -11.25 1.42
N GLY A 73 -0.12 -11.18 1.90
CA GLY A 73 -0.63 -12.09 2.92
C GLY A 73 -0.75 -13.52 2.41
N PRO A 74 -0.54 -14.53 3.27
CA PRO A 74 -0.75 -15.96 2.95
C PRO A 74 -2.07 -16.30 2.24
N SER A 75 -3.15 -15.55 2.48
CA SER A 75 -4.42 -15.78 1.77
C SER A 75 -4.33 -15.59 0.26
N LEU A 76 -3.31 -14.90 -0.25
CA LEU A 76 -3.08 -14.75 -1.69
C LEU A 76 -2.96 -16.10 -2.38
N LYS A 77 -2.26 -17.07 -1.76
CA LYS A 77 -2.02 -18.40 -2.34
C LYS A 77 -3.31 -19.15 -2.68
N ARG A 78 -4.39 -18.90 -1.93
CA ARG A 78 -5.69 -19.56 -2.16
C ARG A 78 -6.46 -18.97 -3.35
N ASN A 79 -6.09 -17.77 -3.78
CA ASN A 79 -6.81 -16.99 -4.78
C ASN A 79 -5.93 -16.66 -5.99
N GLU A 80 -4.70 -17.21 -6.05
CA GLU A 80 -3.71 -16.83 -7.05
C GLU A 80 -4.15 -17.17 -8.48
N ASP A 81 -4.70 -18.37 -8.70
CA ASP A 81 -5.13 -18.80 -10.03
C ASP A 81 -6.30 -17.95 -10.53
N VAL A 82 -7.30 -17.71 -9.66
CA VAL A 82 -8.43 -16.82 -9.97
C VAL A 82 -7.97 -15.40 -10.25
N LEU A 83 -6.98 -14.90 -9.51
CA LEU A 83 -6.41 -13.58 -9.74
C LEU A 83 -5.72 -13.50 -11.11
N LYS A 84 -4.95 -14.53 -11.50
CA LYS A 84 -4.32 -14.61 -12.82
C LYS A 84 -5.35 -14.62 -13.94
N ASP A 85 -6.42 -15.41 -13.80
CA ASP A 85 -7.49 -15.48 -14.79
C ASP A 85 -8.17 -14.11 -14.96
N ILE A 86 -8.53 -13.45 -13.87
CA ILE A 86 -9.16 -12.12 -13.91
C ILE A 86 -8.21 -11.08 -14.53
N VAL A 87 -6.92 -11.09 -14.15
CA VAL A 87 -5.92 -10.16 -14.70
C VAL A 87 -5.72 -10.38 -16.20
N LEU A 88 -5.69 -11.64 -16.65
CA LEU A 88 -5.57 -11.97 -18.06
C LEU A 88 -6.82 -11.56 -18.85
N GLU A 89 -8.01 -11.95 -18.38
CA GLU A 89 -9.26 -11.66 -19.08
C GLU A 89 -9.57 -10.16 -19.16
N ASP A 90 -9.35 -9.42 -18.06
CA ASP A 90 -9.59 -7.98 -18.02
C ASP A 90 -8.45 -7.23 -18.72
N GLY A 91 -7.19 -7.63 -18.50
CA GLY A 91 -6.00 -6.99 -19.08
C GLY A 91 -5.94 -7.03 -20.60
N MET A 92 -6.62 -7.98 -21.25
CA MET A 92 -6.76 -8.04 -22.71
C MET A 92 -7.72 -6.99 -23.29
N ARG A 93 -8.47 -6.27 -22.44
CA ARG A 93 -9.36 -5.18 -22.85
C ARG A 93 -8.61 -3.86 -22.86
N ARG A 94 -9.15 -2.90 -23.61
CA ARG A 94 -8.71 -1.50 -23.51
C ARG A 94 -8.93 -1.01 -22.09
N ILE A 95 -8.04 -0.14 -21.61
CA ILE A 95 -8.09 0.40 -20.24
C ILE A 95 -9.43 1.06 -19.92
N GLU A 96 -10.11 1.65 -20.91
CA GLU A 96 -11.43 2.25 -20.75
C GLU A 96 -12.52 1.21 -20.43
N ASP A 97 -12.41 0.02 -21.01
CA ASP A 97 -13.39 -1.08 -20.95
C ASP A 97 -13.09 -2.09 -19.83
N GLN A 98 -11.92 -1.99 -19.19
CA GLN A 98 -11.54 -2.82 -18.06
C GLN A 98 -12.46 -2.61 -16.85
N ALA A 99 -12.89 -3.70 -16.21
CA ALA A 99 -13.69 -3.65 -15.00
C ALA A 99 -12.82 -3.43 -13.75
N PHE A 100 -11.54 -3.78 -13.81
CA PHE A 100 -10.66 -3.77 -12.65
C PHE A 100 -9.47 -2.82 -12.83
N ILE A 101 -9.04 -2.26 -11.71
CA ILE A 101 -7.76 -1.60 -11.55
C ILE A 101 -6.93 -2.47 -10.59
N PHE A 102 -5.84 -3.06 -11.08
CA PHE A 102 -4.95 -3.84 -10.23
C PHE A 102 -3.85 -2.95 -9.64
N ALA A 103 -3.66 -3.04 -8.33
CA ALA A 103 -2.59 -2.33 -7.64
C ALA A 103 -1.85 -3.25 -6.68
N ALA A 104 -0.52 -3.14 -6.63
CA ALA A 104 0.32 -3.91 -5.71
C ALA A 104 1.25 -2.96 -4.91
N PRO A 105 1.52 -3.25 -3.62
CA PRO A 105 2.50 -2.51 -2.84
C PRO A 105 3.94 -2.88 -3.24
N ASN A 106 4.89 -2.05 -2.80
CA ASN A 106 6.32 -2.20 -3.01
C ASN A 106 6.88 -3.62 -2.82
N HIS A 107 6.50 -4.32 -1.75
CA HIS A 107 7.05 -5.66 -1.45
C HIS A 107 6.38 -6.79 -2.25
N GLN A 108 5.29 -6.51 -2.97
CA GLN A 108 4.49 -7.50 -3.69
C GLN A 108 4.55 -7.32 -5.21
N ILE A 109 4.98 -6.16 -5.70
CA ILE A 109 5.06 -5.89 -7.15
C ILE A 109 5.96 -6.89 -7.87
N LYS A 110 7.16 -7.15 -7.34
CA LYS A 110 8.09 -8.11 -7.91
C LYS A 110 7.53 -9.55 -7.94
N PRO A 111 7.03 -10.12 -6.82
CA PRO A 111 6.34 -11.41 -6.84
C PRO A 111 5.16 -11.49 -7.82
N CYS A 112 4.41 -10.41 -8.01
CA CYS A 112 3.32 -10.37 -9.00
C CYS A 112 3.86 -10.54 -10.42
N LEU A 113 4.86 -9.73 -10.80
CA LEU A 113 5.46 -9.78 -12.14
C LEU A 113 6.09 -11.14 -12.44
N GLU A 114 6.83 -11.72 -11.48
CA GLU A 114 7.41 -13.07 -11.59
C GLU A 114 6.35 -14.17 -11.82
N LYS A 115 5.11 -13.92 -11.39
CA LYS A 115 3.97 -14.83 -11.56
C LYS A 115 3.12 -14.53 -12.80
N GLY A 116 3.53 -13.57 -13.63
CA GLY A 116 2.77 -13.12 -14.80
C GLY A 116 1.56 -12.26 -14.46
N ILE A 117 1.46 -11.77 -13.22
CA ILE A 117 0.43 -10.82 -12.80
C ILE A 117 1.02 -9.42 -12.97
N THR A 118 0.52 -8.64 -13.93
CA THR A 118 1.00 -7.27 -14.18
C THR A 118 0.00 -6.26 -13.63
N PRO A 119 0.23 -5.65 -12.45
CA PRO A 119 -0.67 -4.63 -11.92
C PRO A 119 -0.61 -3.36 -12.78
N HIS A 120 -1.68 -2.57 -12.80
CA HIS A 120 -1.65 -1.24 -13.40
C HIS A 120 -0.79 -0.27 -12.59
N PHE A 121 -0.83 -0.43 -11.26
CA PHE A 121 -0.14 0.46 -10.33
C PHE A 121 0.75 -0.29 -9.36
N ALA A 122 1.97 0.20 -9.19
CA ALA A 122 2.81 -0.06 -8.03
C ALA A 122 2.62 1.07 -7.02
N LEU A 123 2.43 0.75 -5.74
CA LEU A 123 2.15 1.73 -4.69
C LEU A 123 3.31 1.81 -3.69
N ILE A 124 3.81 3.02 -3.44
CA ILE A 124 4.84 3.27 -2.43
C ILE A 124 4.55 4.55 -1.64
N VAL A 125 4.62 4.44 -0.32
CA VAL A 125 4.43 5.57 0.62
C VAL A 125 5.55 5.70 1.65
N ASP A 126 6.43 4.70 1.72
CA ASP A 126 7.56 4.66 2.64
C ASP A 126 8.75 5.43 2.02
N SER A 127 9.52 6.08 2.89
CA SER A 127 10.64 6.97 2.56
C SER A 127 12.00 6.29 2.61
N SER A 128 12.05 4.99 2.93
CA SER A 128 13.30 4.32 3.23
C SER A 128 14.06 3.85 1.97
N PRO A 129 15.40 4.01 1.93
CA PRO A 129 16.21 3.56 0.79
C PRO A 129 16.21 2.04 0.57
N HIS A 130 15.94 1.24 1.61
CA HIS A 130 15.99 -0.23 1.51
C HIS A 130 14.90 -0.83 0.60
N LEU A 131 13.92 0.00 0.21
CA LEU A 131 12.83 -0.39 -0.69
C LEU A 131 13.33 -0.57 -2.13
N LYS A 132 14.52 -0.05 -2.47
CA LYS A 132 15.12 -0.15 -3.80
C LYS A 132 15.16 -1.60 -4.30
N ASP A 133 15.60 -2.55 -3.47
CA ASP A 133 15.69 -3.97 -3.85
C ASP A 133 14.31 -4.59 -4.18
N GLN A 134 13.25 -4.09 -3.54
CA GLN A 134 11.87 -4.57 -3.75
C GLN A 134 11.25 -3.99 -5.02
N MET A 135 11.70 -2.80 -5.41
CA MET A 135 11.22 -2.05 -6.58
C MET A 135 12.07 -2.31 -7.83
N ASP A 136 13.21 -2.98 -7.69
CA ASP A 136 14.05 -3.42 -8.81
C ASP A 136 13.43 -4.65 -9.51
N VAL A 137 12.59 -4.33 -10.50
CA VAL A 137 11.82 -5.27 -11.32
C VAL A 137 12.26 -5.31 -12.78
N GLY A 138 13.34 -4.59 -13.14
CA GLY A 138 13.85 -4.53 -14.51
C GLY A 138 12.81 -4.11 -15.56
N GLU A 139 12.92 -4.64 -16.78
CA GLU A 139 12.02 -4.28 -17.89
C GLU A 139 10.55 -4.61 -17.66
N ASP A 140 10.23 -5.53 -16.75
CA ASP A 140 8.85 -5.96 -16.47
C ASP A 140 8.03 -4.83 -15.84
N GLY A 141 8.67 -3.88 -15.17
CA GLY A 141 8.00 -2.73 -14.56
C GLY A 141 7.63 -1.61 -15.53
N LYS A 142 8.09 -1.62 -16.79
CA LYS A 142 7.90 -0.49 -17.72
C LYS A 142 6.44 -0.19 -18.06
N HIS A 143 5.57 -1.19 -17.90
CA HIS A 143 4.13 -1.09 -18.15
C HIS A 143 3.32 -0.79 -16.88
N VAL A 144 3.99 -0.64 -15.74
CA VAL A 144 3.36 -0.39 -14.45
C VAL A 144 3.65 1.05 -14.02
N ILE A 145 2.60 1.78 -13.67
CA ILE A 145 2.76 3.16 -13.17
C ILE A 145 3.08 3.10 -11.68
N LEU A 146 4.19 3.70 -11.27
CA LEU A 146 4.50 3.90 -9.86
C LEU A 146 3.73 5.12 -9.35
N ILE A 147 2.84 4.90 -8.38
CA ILE A 147 2.26 5.97 -7.57
C ILE A 147 3.06 6.08 -6.29
N ALA A 148 3.84 7.15 -6.20
CA ALA A 148 4.73 7.41 -5.09
C ALA A 148 4.28 8.60 -4.25
N SER A 149 4.42 8.48 -2.93
CA SER A 149 4.47 9.66 -2.06
C SER A 149 5.65 10.52 -2.46
N LEU A 150 5.48 11.85 -2.44
CA LEU A 150 6.56 12.79 -2.67
C LEU A 150 7.71 12.68 -1.64
N THR A 151 7.48 12.00 -0.51
CA THR A 151 8.50 11.72 0.51
C THR A 151 9.28 10.42 0.27
N THR A 152 8.96 9.64 -0.77
CA THR A 152 9.66 8.41 -1.13
C THR A 152 11.13 8.68 -1.46
N HIS A 153 12.01 7.75 -1.12
CA HIS A 153 13.45 7.94 -1.34
C HIS A 153 13.77 8.16 -2.85
N PRO A 154 14.53 9.20 -3.22
CA PRO A 154 14.83 9.54 -4.62
C PRO A 154 15.44 8.38 -5.42
N ASP A 155 16.34 7.59 -4.82
CA ASP A 155 16.93 6.44 -5.52
C ASP A 155 15.90 5.38 -5.93
N VAL A 156 14.81 5.24 -5.17
CA VAL A 156 13.73 4.30 -5.52
C VAL A 156 12.98 4.82 -6.74
N ILE A 157 12.73 6.12 -6.79
CA ILE A 157 12.11 6.81 -7.93
C ILE A 157 13.00 6.66 -9.17
N ALA A 158 14.29 6.94 -9.04
CA ALA A 158 15.26 6.91 -10.14
C ALA A 158 15.50 5.50 -10.71
N THR A 159 15.24 4.45 -9.92
CA THR A 159 15.41 3.06 -10.36
C THR A 159 14.13 2.51 -11.01
N TRP A 160 12.99 3.20 -10.88
CA TRP A 160 11.75 2.69 -11.43
C TRP A 160 11.77 2.71 -12.97
N PRO A 161 11.56 1.56 -13.64
CA PRO A 161 11.68 1.42 -15.09
C PRO A 161 10.48 1.98 -15.87
N GLY A 162 9.35 2.20 -15.20
CA GLY A 162 8.10 2.66 -15.79
C GLY A 162 7.78 4.12 -15.50
N PRO A 163 6.56 4.58 -15.85
CA PRO A 163 6.11 5.92 -15.50
C PRO A 163 6.00 6.09 -13.98
N VAL A 164 6.41 7.25 -13.47
CA VAL A 164 6.20 7.65 -12.08
C VAL A 164 5.16 8.76 -12.03
N LYS A 165 4.29 8.73 -11.02
CA LYS A 165 3.34 9.80 -10.68
C LYS A 165 3.36 10.06 -9.19
N PHE A 166 3.48 11.33 -8.84
CA PHE A 166 3.50 11.74 -7.44
C PHE A 166 2.11 12.05 -6.90
N ILE A 167 1.96 11.76 -5.62
CA ILE A 167 0.90 12.26 -4.75
C ILE A 167 1.52 12.88 -3.49
N LEU A 168 0.74 13.67 -2.78
CA LEU A 168 1.12 14.21 -1.48
C LEU A 168 0.35 13.51 -0.37
N GLN A 169 1.03 13.16 0.71
CA GLN A 169 0.34 12.66 1.90
C GLN A 169 -0.51 13.78 2.49
N LYS A 170 -1.77 13.47 2.85
CA LYS A 170 -2.66 14.43 3.50
C LYS A 170 -2.27 14.62 4.97
N ASN A 171 -1.17 15.32 5.19
CA ASN A 171 -0.55 15.53 6.51
C ASN A 171 -0.02 16.98 6.60
N GLU A 172 -0.38 17.69 7.66
CA GLU A 172 -0.02 19.11 7.82
C GLU A 172 1.49 19.38 7.85
N MET A 173 2.29 18.47 8.43
CA MET A 173 3.75 18.59 8.41
C MET A 173 4.28 18.48 6.98
N ILE A 174 3.86 17.45 6.24
CA ILE A 174 4.30 17.22 4.87
C ILE A 174 3.84 18.36 3.96
N HIS A 175 2.64 18.88 4.19
CA HIS A 175 2.15 20.08 3.51
C HIS A 175 3.07 21.28 3.78
N GLY A 176 3.38 21.58 5.04
CA GLY A 176 4.29 22.67 5.39
C GLY A 176 5.67 22.53 4.73
N PHE A 177 6.22 21.31 4.69
CA PHE A 177 7.48 21.04 3.98
C PHE A 177 7.35 21.28 2.47
N TYR A 178 6.26 20.84 1.85
CA TYR A 178 6.01 21.07 0.43
C TYR A 178 5.93 22.57 0.13
N GLU A 179 5.14 23.34 0.89
CA GLU A 179 4.98 24.77 0.65
C GLU A 179 6.30 25.53 0.86
N GLU A 180 7.10 25.14 1.85
CA GLU A 180 8.42 25.71 2.09
C GLU A 180 9.40 25.42 0.94
N VAL A 181 9.43 24.19 0.45
CA VAL A 181 10.39 23.74 -0.57
C VAL A 181 10.00 24.23 -1.97
N SER A 182 8.72 24.13 -2.33
CA SER A 182 8.22 24.45 -3.67
C SER A 182 7.86 25.93 -3.83
N GLY A 183 7.55 26.63 -2.74
CA GLY A 183 6.95 27.97 -2.79
C GLY A 183 5.47 27.98 -3.23
N GLU A 184 4.87 26.81 -3.46
CA GLU A 184 3.48 26.65 -3.88
C GLU A 184 2.59 26.26 -2.71
N LYS A 185 1.34 26.73 -2.71
CA LYS A 185 0.33 26.23 -1.77
C LYS A 185 -0.08 24.80 -2.14
N VAL A 186 -0.38 23.99 -1.14
CA VAL A 186 -0.86 22.61 -1.38
C VAL A 186 -2.21 22.62 -2.09
N ASP A 187 -2.26 21.97 -3.27
CA ASP A 187 -3.51 21.58 -3.90
C ASP A 187 -4.05 20.30 -3.25
N LYS A 188 -5.22 20.41 -2.63
CA LYS A 188 -5.90 19.29 -1.95
C LYS A 188 -6.28 18.15 -2.90
N ASN A 189 -6.37 18.40 -4.20
CA ASN A 189 -6.61 17.36 -5.20
C ASN A 189 -5.38 16.49 -5.47
N ARG A 190 -4.18 16.90 -5.05
CA ARG A 190 -2.95 16.10 -5.08
C ARG A 190 -2.78 15.23 -3.84
N CYS A 191 -3.64 15.42 -2.83
CA CYS A 191 -3.48 14.82 -1.51
C CYS A 191 -4.27 13.51 -1.36
N VAL A 192 -3.62 12.48 -0.84
CA VAL A 192 -4.27 11.21 -0.45
C VAL A 192 -4.07 10.96 1.04
N VAL A 193 -5.09 10.40 1.70
CA VAL A 193 -4.98 10.04 3.12
C VAL A 193 -4.12 8.79 3.24
N GLU A 194 -3.01 8.89 3.95
CA GLU A 194 -2.10 7.78 4.24
C GLU A 194 -2.12 7.49 5.73
N GLY A 195 -2.16 6.22 6.15
CA GLY A 195 -2.10 5.89 7.57
C GLY A 195 -2.24 4.41 7.90
N GLY A 196 -1.49 3.95 8.91
CA GLY A 196 -1.51 2.58 9.42
C GLY A 196 -0.69 1.59 8.58
N ASN A 197 -0.98 1.48 7.28
CA ASN A 197 -0.25 0.63 6.33
C ASN A 197 -0.64 0.96 4.87
N ILE A 198 0.05 0.31 3.92
CA ILE A 198 -0.18 0.48 2.48
C ILE A 198 -1.57 0.00 2.01
N THR A 199 -2.20 -0.95 2.70
CA THR A 199 -3.58 -1.37 2.38
C THR A 199 -4.56 -0.22 2.58
N ASN A 200 -4.47 0.48 3.71
CA ASN A 200 -5.30 1.64 3.99
C ASN A 200 -5.08 2.75 2.96
N PHE A 201 -3.83 2.94 2.54
CA PHE A 201 -3.52 3.86 1.44
C PHE A 201 -4.20 3.44 0.13
N SER A 202 -4.17 2.15 -0.24
CA SER A 202 -4.85 1.67 -1.44
C SER A 202 -6.38 1.89 -1.38
N PHE A 203 -6.97 1.75 -0.20
CA PHE A 203 -8.39 2.00 0.04
C PHE A 203 -8.75 3.47 -0.15
N THR A 204 -7.97 4.38 0.45
CA THR A 204 -8.21 5.83 0.32
C THR A 204 -7.88 6.34 -1.08
N LEU A 205 -6.89 5.76 -1.75
CA LEU A 205 -6.58 6.02 -3.15
C LEU A 205 -7.76 5.60 -4.03
N ALA A 206 -8.28 4.37 -3.87
CA ALA A 206 -9.40 3.86 -4.65
C ALA A 206 -10.65 4.74 -4.53
N LEU A 207 -11.16 4.93 -3.31
CA LEU A 207 -12.44 5.62 -3.10
C LEU A 207 -12.30 7.15 -3.15
N GLY A 208 -11.18 7.67 -2.64
CA GLY A 208 -10.96 9.09 -2.42
C GLY A 208 -10.38 9.81 -3.63
N PHE A 209 -9.50 9.15 -4.39
CA PHE A 209 -8.74 9.75 -5.48
C PHE A 209 -9.19 9.20 -6.84
N PHE A 210 -9.15 7.89 -7.06
CA PHE A 210 -9.65 7.28 -8.30
C PHE A 210 -11.18 7.29 -8.40
N ARG A 211 -11.91 7.43 -7.29
CA ARG A 211 -13.38 7.31 -7.24
C ARG A 211 -13.91 5.96 -7.69
N CYS A 212 -13.17 4.88 -7.43
CA CYS A 212 -13.69 3.54 -7.60
C CYS A 212 -14.97 3.37 -6.77
N PRO A 213 -16.09 2.87 -7.34
CA PRO A 213 -17.27 2.51 -6.55
C PRO A 213 -17.02 1.29 -5.66
N VAL A 214 -16.02 0.47 -6.00
CA VAL A 214 -15.70 -0.77 -5.29
C VAL A 214 -14.20 -0.83 -5.02
N TRP A 215 -13.84 -1.23 -3.81
CA TRP A 215 -12.49 -1.61 -3.42
C TRP A 215 -12.49 -3.03 -2.90
N MET A 216 -11.57 -3.85 -3.42
CA MET A 216 -11.34 -5.23 -3.03
C MET A 216 -9.87 -5.41 -2.68
N CYS A 217 -9.57 -6.41 -1.87
CA CYS A 217 -8.20 -6.82 -1.64
C CYS A 217 -8.07 -8.33 -1.53
N VAL A 218 -6.88 -8.83 -1.86
CA VAL A 218 -6.47 -10.22 -1.71
C VAL A 218 -5.08 -10.24 -1.09
N GLY A 219 -4.77 -11.22 -0.23
CA GLY A 219 -3.48 -11.23 0.47
C GLY A 219 -3.37 -10.13 1.53
N VAL A 220 -4.46 -9.82 2.23
CA VAL A 220 -4.44 -8.85 3.34
C VAL A 220 -5.05 -9.52 4.57
N ASP A 221 -4.19 -10.10 5.40
CA ASP A 221 -4.64 -11.00 6.47
C ASP A 221 -4.72 -10.33 7.86
N TYR A 222 -4.06 -9.18 8.07
CA TYR A 222 -3.95 -8.45 9.36
C TYR A 222 -3.53 -9.30 10.58
N GLY A 223 -3.16 -10.56 10.37
CA GLY A 223 -2.82 -11.54 11.39
C GLY A 223 -2.57 -12.91 10.75
N ALA A 224 -1.94 -13.82 11.49
CA ALA A 224 -1.80 -15.21 11.09
C ALA A 224 -2.82 -16.06 11.86
N PRO A 225 -3.27 -17.20 11.30
CA PRO A 225 -3.99 -18.21 12.08
C PRO A 225 -3.21 -18.51 13.37
N ALA A 226 -3.91 -18.69 14.48
CA ALA A 226 -3.28 -19.19 15.69
C ALA A 226 -2.68 -20.57 15.39
N MET A 227 -1.36 -20.67 15.40
CA MET A 227 -0.63 -21.92 15.19
C MET A 227 0.07 -22.33 16.48
N ASP A 228 -0.02 -23.61 16.82
CA ASP A 228 0.51 -24.19 18.06
C ASP A 228 2.04 -24.23 18.09
N ASN A 229 2.69 -24.23 16.93
CA ASN A 229 4.15 -24.27 16.83
C ASN A 229 4.73 -23.03 16.13
N ILE A 230 5.93 -22.64 16.58
CA ILE A 230 6.63 -21.43 16.13
C ILE A 230 7.15 -21.55 14.69
N LYS A 231 7.52 -22.76 14.25
CA LYS A 231 8.07 -22.98 12.90
C LYS A 231 7.01 -22.78 11.84
N ASP A 232 5.83 -23.34 12.04
CA ASP A 232 4.67 -23.20 11.15
C ASP A 232 4.17 -21.76 11.18
N ARG A 233 4.15 -21.11 12.36
CA ARG A 233 3.86 -19.68 12.48
C ARG A 233 4.80 -18.82 11.65
N ARG A 234 6.11 -19.13 11.66
CA ARG A 234 7.11 -18.41 10.87
C ARG A 234 6.98 -18.70 9.37
N ALA A 235 6.72 -19.95 9.00
CA ALA A 235 6.45 -20.32 7.61
C ALA A 235 5.20 -19.58 7.08
N GLY A 236 4.11 -19.58 7.85
CA GLY A 236 2.87 -18.91 7.50
C GLY A 236 2.88 -17.38 7.63
N HIS A 237 3.99 -16.74 8.00
CA HIS A 237 4.10 -15.27 8.00
C HIS A 237 4.36 -14.71 6.59
N TYR A 238 5.00 -15.51 5.74
CA TYR A 238 5.41 -15.11 4.40
C TYR A 238 4.60 -15.87 3.34
N ALA A 239 4.26 -15.22 2.22
CA ALA A 239 3.43 -15.81 1.17
C ALA A 239 4.05 -17.06 0.52
N ASP A 240 5.38 -17.14 0.47
CA ASP A 240 6.13 -18.25 -0.11
C ASP A 240 6.30 -19.44 0.87
N GLY A 241 5.88 -19.29 2.12
CA GLY A 241 6.08 -20.31 3.15
C GLY A 241 7.53 -20.50 3.59
N ASN A 242 8.47 -19.68 3.09
CA ASN A 242 9.90 -19.89 3.24
C ASN A 242 10.60 -18.67 3.86
N TYR A 243 10.87 -18.74 5.16
CA TYR A 243 11.53 -17.64 5.87
C TYR A 243 13.08 -17.74 5.88
N GLU A 244 13.69 -18.79 5.32
CA GLU A 244 15.14 -19.01 5.41
C GLU A 244 15.94 -17.99 4.56
N THR A 245 15.35 -17.48 3.48
CA THR A 245 15.89 -16.36 2.69
C THR A 245 15.91 -15.06 3.49
N ASN A 246 14.82 -14.76 4.22
CA ASN A 246 14.71 -13.57 5.09
C ASN A 246 15.60 -13.65 6.34
N LYS A 247 15.83 -14.87 6.85
CA LYS A 247 16.78 -15.11 7.93
C LYS A 247 18.23 -14.81 7.50
N LYS A 248 18.61 -15.16 6.27
CA LYS A 248 19.94 -14.86 5.72
C LYS A 248 20.17 -13.35 5.52
N SER A 249 19.12 -12.60 5.21
CA SER A 249 19.19 -11.15 5.03
C SER A 249 19.08 -10.33 6.33
N LYS A 250 19.02 -10.99 7.51
CA LYS A 250 18.72 -10.37 8.83
C LYS A 250 17.37 -9.63 8.88
N ARG A 251 16.46 -9.91 7.94
CA ARG A 251 15.11 -9.31 7.84
C ARG A 251 14.02 -10.29 8.29
N ASP A 252 14.32 -11.15 9.26
CA ASP A 252 13.30 -12.05 9.79
C ASP A 252 12.35 -11.29 10.72
N GLU A 253 11.34 -10.68 10.13
CA GLU A 253 10.29 -9.95 10.85
C GLU A 253 9.45 -10.85 11.77
N ALA A 254 9.50 -12.17 11.56
CA ALA A 254 8.88 -13.14 12.46
C ALA A 254 9.78 -13.49 13.68
N ALA A 255 11.07 -13.12 13.69
CA ALA A 255 12.00 -13.45 14.77
C ALA A 255 11.76 -12.65 16.06
N HIS A 256 11.29 -11.40 15.97
CA HIS A 256 11.15 -10.52 17.13
C HIS A 256 9.78 -10.62 17.82
N LYS A 257 8.79 -11.28 17.19
CA LYS A 257 7.44 -11.50 17.75
C LYS A 257 7.32 -12.79 18.58
N LEU A 258 8.42 -13.21 19.20
CA LEU A 258 8.52 -14.43 20.03
C LEU A 258 7.72 -14.37 21.33
N ALA A 259 7.14 -13.23 21.69
CA ALA A 259 6.19 -13.11 22.78
C ALA A 259 4.91 -12.46 22.26
N TRP A 260 3.84 -13.26 22.15
CA TRP A 260 2.52 -12.71 22.42
C TRP A 260 2.51 -12.19 23.87
N PRO A 261 1.77 -11.11 24.20
CA PRO A 261 1.74 -10.53 25.54
C PRO A 261 1.00 -11.48 26.49
N GLY A 262 1.64 -12.57 26.92
CA GLY A 262 1.18 -13.42 28.01
C GLY A 262 -0.22 -14.03 27.86
N ILE A 263 -0.83 -14.05 26.67
CA ILE A 263 -2.17 -14.63 26.49
C ILE A 263 -2.02 -16.14 26.51
N LYS A 264 -2.29 -16.72 27.68
CA LYS A 264 -2.50 -18.15 27.86
C LYS A 264 -3.90 -18.45 27.33
N PHE A 265 -4.00 -19.17 26.21
CA PHE A 265 -5.27 -19.77 25.81
C PHE A 265 -5.63 -20.80 26.87
N ILE A 266 -6.66 -20.49 27.65
CA ILE A 266 -7.27 -21.44 28.59
C ILE A 266 -8.37 -22.13 27.79
N ASN A 267 -8.38 -23.46 27.76
CA ASN A 267 -9.55 -24.21 27.32
C ASN A 267 -10.69 -23.92 28.29
N SER A 268 -11.45 -22.86 28.01
CA SER A 268 -12.71 -22.60 28.68
C SER A 268 -13.78 -23.31 27.85
N PRO A 269 -14.53 -24.28 28.43
CA PRO A 269 -15.72 -24.77 27.77
C PRO A 269 -16.64 -23.57 27.53
N LEU A 270 -17.02 -23.37 26.27
CA LEU A 270 -17.94 -22.32 25.86
C LEU A 270 -19.27 -22.60 26.57
N ILE A 271 -19.56 -21.87 27.65
CA ILE A 271 -20.89 -21.92 28.29
C ILE A 271 -21.80 -21.10 27.40
N LEU A 272 -22.52 -21.81 26.52
CA LEU A 272 -23.63 -21.24 25.78
C LEU A 272 -24.79 -21.05 26.78
N PRO A 273 -25.37 -19.84 26.93
CA PRO A 273 -26.57 -19.67 27.73
C PRO A 273 -27.71 -20.39 27.01
N GLY A 274 -28.18 -21.52 27.56
CA GLY A 274 -29.41 -22.17 27.08
C GLY A 274 -29.42 -23.70 26.94
N HIS A 275 -28.41 -24.43 27.38
CA HIS A 275 -28.47 -25.90 27.51
C HIS A 275 -27.87 -26.38 28.84
#